data_AF-A0A2A5WPK2-F1
#
_entry.id   AF-A0A2A5WPK2-F1
#
_cell.length_a   1.000
_cell.length_b   1.000
_cell.length_c   1.000
_cell.angle_alpha   90.00
_cell.angle_beta   90.00
_cell.angle_gamma   90.00
#
_symmetry.space_group_name_H-M   'P 1'
#
loop_
_entity.id
_entity.type
_entity.pdbx_description
1 polymer ?
#
loop_
_entity_poly.entity_id
_entity_poly.type
_entity_poly.pdbx_seq_one_letter_code
_entity_poly.pdbx_strand_id
1 'polypeptide(L)' 'MTGTLTGSQGRVTELTGITFEDGQLSFSMIFETAQRDLNLTFSGTVNGDSLTGVVKTPSGENQTTGTRRPLE' A
#
# COMPACT_ATOMS: atom_id res chain seq x y z
N MET A 1 11.26 -8.79 4.72
CA MET A 1 9.86 -9.05 4.33
C MET A 1 9.70 -8.59 2.90
N THR A 2 9.06 -9.37 2.05
CA THR A 2 8.78 -9.02 0.65
C THR A 2 7.28 -8.90 0.47
N GLY A 3 6.85 -7.99 -0.40
CA GLY A 3 5.44 -7.76 -0.67
C GLY A 3 5.27 -7.15 -2.05
N THR A 4 4.17 -7.49 -2.70
CA THR A 4 3.81 -6.94 -3.99
C THR A 4 2.40 -6.36 -3.93
N LEU A 5 2.19 -5.24 -4.60
CA LEU A 5 0.88 -4.67 -4.84
C LEU A 5 0.49 -4.93 -6.27
N THR A 6 -0.65 -5.58 -6.48
CA THR A 6 -1.22 -5.78 -7.82
C THR A 6 -2.39 -4.82 -8.01
N GLY A 7 -2.24 -3.88 -8.94
CA GLY A 7 -3.29 -2.94 -9.32
C GLY A 7 -4.44 -3.61 -10.09
N SER A 8 -5.54 -2.89 -10.28
CA SER A 8 -6.74 -3.38 -11.00
C SER A 8 -6.46 -3.83 -12.44
N GLN A 9 -5.40 -3.30 -13.07
CA GLN A 9 -4.98 -3.68 -14.43
C GLN A 9 -3.95 -4.82 -14.44
N GLY A 10 -3.74 -5.52 -13.33
CA GLY A 10 -2.78 -6.63 -13.21
C GLY A 10 -1.32 -6.18 -13.08
N ARG A 11 -1.06 -4.87 -12.98
CA ARG A 11 0.29 -4.35 -12.79
C ARG A 11 0.80 -4.66 -11.40
N VAL A 12 1.96 -5.31 -11.33
CA VAL A 12 2.63 -5.67 -10.08
C VAL A 12 3.70 -4.63 -9.76
N THR A 13 3.66 -4.10 -8.54
CA THR A 13 4.64 -3.17 -7.99
C THR A 13 5.27 -3.79 -6.75
N GLU A 14 6.60 -3.78 -6.67
CA GLU A 14 7.32 -4.23 -5.48
C GLU A 14 7.21 -3.21 -4.34
N LEU A 15 6.99 -3.72 -3.14
CA LEU A 15 6.95 -2.91 -1.92
C LEU A 15 8.35 -2.89 -1.29
N THR A 16 8.72 -1.73 -0.76
CA THR A 16 10.00 -1.49 -0.10
C THR A 16 9.78 -0.96 1.31
N GLY A 17 10.75 -1.19 2.20
CA GLY A 17 10.66 -0.70 3.59
C GLY A 17 9.44 -1.21 4.35
N ILE A 18 9.03 -2.46 4.09
CA ILE A 18 7.85 -3.05 4.73
C ILE A 18 8.15 -3.32 6.21
N THR A 19 7.36 -2.71 7.09
CA THR A 19 7.38 -2.94 8.54
C THR A 19 6.00 -3.34 9.01
N PHE A 20 5.94 -4.32 9.90
CA PHE A 20 4.70 -4.76 10.53
C PHE A 20 4.94 -5.06 12.00
N GLU A 21 4.49 -4.15 12.86
CA GLU A 21 4.72 -4.21 14.31
C GLU A 21 3.43 -3.82 15.04
N ASP A 22 3.01 -4.60 16.04
CA ASP A 22 1.80 -4.34 16.85
C ASP A 22 0.52 -4.05 16.03
N GLY A 23 0.37 -4.71 14.87
CA GLY A 23 -0.77 -4.50 13.96
C GLY A 23 -0.65 -3.27 13.08
N GLN A 24 0.40 -2.46 13.21
CA GLN A 24 0.73 -1.33 12.36
C GLN A 24 1.56 -1.81 11.16
N LEU A 25 1.03 -1.65 9.95
CA LEU A 25 1.71 -1.89 8.68
C LEU A 25 2.19 -0.55 8.09
N SER A 26 3.45 -0.48 7.68
CA SER A 26 3.95 0.59 6.83
C SER A 26 4.80 0.06 5.70
N PHE A 27 4.73 0.68 4.53
CA PHE A 27 5.56 0.35 3.37
C PHE A 27 5.61 1.52 2.39
N SER A 28 6.63 1.52 1.54
CA SER A 28 6.77 2.46 0.43
C SER A 28 6.70 1.73 -0.91
N MET A 29 6.17 2.42 -1.93
CA MET A 29 6.07 1.90 -3.29
C MET A 29 6.27 3.01 -4.31
N ILE A 30 6.82 2.64 -5.47
CA ILE A 30 6.94 3.55 -6.62
C ILE A 30 5.81 3.26 -7.57
N PHE A 31 4.94 4.24 -7.76
CA PHE A 31 3.84 4.18 -8.71
C PHE A 31 4.23 4.96 -9.97
N GLU A 32 4.69 4.26 -11.00
CA GLU A 32 5.08 4.89 -12.27
C GLU A 32 3.81 5.31 -13.03
N THR A 33 3.63 6.60 -13.28
CA THR A 33 2.55 7.11 -14.13
C THR A 33 3.11 7.47 -15.51
N ALA A 34 2.22 7.80 -16.45
CA ALA A 34 2.64 8.23 -17.78
C ALA A 34 3.49 9.52 -17.76
N GLN A 35 3.37 10.34 -16.72
CA GLN A 35 4.13 11.58 -16.58
C GLN A 35 5.39 11.44 -15.73
N ARG A 36 5.33 10.69 -14.62
CA ARG A 36 6.44 10.53 -13.68
C ARG A 36 6.22 9.41 -12.68
N ASP A 37 7.29 9.04 -12.02
CA ASP A 37 7.25 8.13 -10.87
C ASP A 37 6.79 8.87 -9.62
N LEU A 38 5.80 8.30 -8.94
CA LEU A 38 5.29 8.79 -7.68
C LEU A 38 5.76 7.87 -6.56
N ASN A 39 6.56 8.41 -5.65
CA ASN A 39 6.88 7.73 -4.40
C ASN A 39 5.68 7.86 -3.46
N LEU A 40 5.11 6.71 -3.09
CA LEU A 40 3.96 6.61 -2.20
C LEU A 40 4.39 5.88 -0.94
N THR A 41 3.89 6.34 0.21
CA THR A 41 4.10 5.66 1.50
C THR A 41 2.76 5.36 2.12
N PHE A 42 2.53 4.11 2.45
CA PHE A 42 1.36 3.66 3.20
C PHE A 42 1.73 3.50 4.67
N SER A 43 0.85 3.97 5.55
CA SER A 43 0.86 3.66 6.98
C SER A 43 -0.56 3.39 7.45
N GLY A 44 -0.78 2.25 8.09
CA GLY A 44 -2.12 1.85 8.50
C GLY A 44 -2.12 0.67 9.44
N THR A 45 -3.29 0.35 9.99
CA THR A 45 -3.50 -0.72 10.94
C THR A 45 -4.23 -1.86 10.26
N VAL A 46 -3.75 -3.09 10.49
CA VAL A 46 -4.40 -4.32 10.08
C VAL A 46 -5.15 -4.88 11.29
N ASN A 47 -6.45 -5.09 11.15
CA ASN A 47 -7.29 -5.71 12.17
C ASN A 47 -8.15 -6.81 11.53
N GLY A 48 -7.76 -8.07 11.73
CA GLY A 48 -8.37 -9.22 11.08
C GLY A 48 -8.30 -9.09 9.56
N ASP A 49 -9.45 -9.07 8.91
CA ASP A 49 -9.55 -8.90 7.46
C ASP A 49 -9.66 -7.43 7.02
N SER A 50 -9.63 -6.48 7.96
CA SER A 50 -9.74 -5.05 7.66
C SER A 50 -8.39 -4.36 7.70
N LEU A 51 -8.17 -3.45 6.76
CA LEU A 51 -7.03 -2.54 6.69
C LEU A 51 -7.56 -1.11 6.71
N THR A 52 -7.05 -0.27 7.60
CA THR A 52 -7.34 1.17 7.60
C THR A 52 -6.03 1.94 7.67
N GLY A 53 -5.91 3.03 6.91
CA GLY A 53 -4.65 3.77 6.91
C GLY A 53 -4.69 5.01 6.05
N VAL A 54 -3.50 5.53 5.80
CA VAL A 54 -3.27 6.71 4.99
C VAL A 54 -2.19 6.38 3.96
N VAL A 55 -2.45 6.75 2.72
CA VAL A 55 -1.44 6.77 1.65
C VAL A 55 -0.97 8.22 1.50
N LYS A 56 0.31 8.43 1.78
CA LYS A 56 1.00 9.69 1.52
C LYS A 56 1.49 9.71 0.09
N THR A 57 1.16 10.79 -0.60
CA THR A 57 1.56 11.07 -1.98
C THR A 57 2.26 12.44 -2.04
N PRO A 58 2.98 12.76 -3.11
CA PRO A 58 3.54 14.10 -3.30
C PRO A 58 2.49 15.21 -3.34
N SER A 59 1.22 14.87 -3.61
CA SER A 59 0.09 15.80 -3.69
C SER A 59 -0.69 15.91 -2.39
N GLY A 60 -0.32 15.16 -1.34
CA GLY A 60 -1.02 15.13 -0.06
C GLY A 60 -1.29 13.71 0.43
N GLU A 61 -2.05 13.63 1.52
CA GLU A 61 -2.37 12.39 2.22
C GLU A 61 -3.83 11.99 1.96
N ASN A 62 -4.04 10.71 1.63
CA ASN A 62 -5.37 10.16 1.34
C ASN A 62 -5.68 9.03 2.30
N GLN A 63 -6.82 9.11 2.98
CA GLN A 63 -7.31 7.99 3.77
C GLN A 63 -7.68 6.82 2.86
N THR A 64 -7.34 5.62 3.27
CA THR A 64 -7.65 4.39 2.54
C THR A 64 -8.15 3.33 3.50
N THR A 65 -9.02 2.47 2.96
CA THR A 65 -9.52 1.29 3.64
C THR A 65 -9.41 0.10 2.68
N GLY A 66 -9.22 -1.09 3.23
CA GLY A 66 -9.14 -2.31 2.47
C GLY A 66 -9.75 -3.46 3.23
N THR A 67 -10.19 -4.47 2.49
CA THR A 67 -10.62 -5.75 3.06
C THR A 67 -9.83 -6.86 2.39
N ARG A 68 -9.45 -7.88 3.15
CA ARG A 68 -8.74 -9.04 2.63
C ARG A 68 -9.54 -9.64 1.48
N ARG A 69 -8.92 -9.72 0.31
CA ARG A 69 -9.52 -10.42 -0.83
C ARG A 69 -9.57 -11.92 -0.50
N PRO A 70 -10.75 -12.58 -0.57
CA PRO A 70 -10.82 -14.03 -0.45
C PRO A 70 -10.02 -14.68 -1.59
N LEU A 71 -9.28 -15.74 -1.28
CA LEU A 71 -8.68 -16.58 -2.33
C LEU A 71 -9.84 -17.30 -3.04
N GLU A 72 -9.97 -17.09 -4.35
CA GLU A 72 -10.80 -17.91 -5.24
C GLU A 72 -10.03 -19.15 -5.69
#